data_AF-A0A521NE13-F1
#
_entry.id   AF-A0A521NE13-F1
#
_cell.length_a   1.000
_cell.length_b   1.000
_cell.length_c   1.000
_cell.angle_alpha   90.00
_cell.angle_beta   90.00
_cell.angle_gamma   90.00
#
_symmetry.space_group_name_H-M   'P 1'
#
loop_
_entity.id
_entity.type
_entity.pdbx_description
1 polymer ?
#
loop_
_entity_poly.entity_id
_entity_poly.type
_entity_poly.pdbx_seq_one_letter_code
_entity_poly.pdbx_strand_id
1 'polypeptide(L)' 'MKLQLTRPIAFVDLETTGINISADRIVEIAIVKIL' A
#
# COMPACT_ATOMS: atom_id res chain seq x y z
N MET A 1 -5.47 -19.09 -11.55
CA MET A 1 -4.17 -18.89 -12.25
C MET A 1 -3.13 -18.49 -11.22
N LYS A 2 -1.88 -18.96 -11.34
CA LYS A 2 -0.75 -18.44 -10.56
C LYS A 2 -0.20 -17.18 -11.23
N LEU A 3 0.04 -16.11 -10.47
CA LEU A 3 0.77 -14.95 -10.97
C LEU A 3 2.21 -15.36 -11.28
N GLN A 4 2.72 -14.97 -12.46
CA GLN A 4 4.12 -15.13 -12.82
C GLN A 4 4.80 -13.77 -12.67
N LEU A 5 5.48 -13.59 -11.55
CA LEU A 5 6.16 -12.34 -11.23
C LEU A 5 7.64 -12.45 -11.59
N THR A 6 8.14 -11.50 -12.37
CA THR A 6 9.58 -11.32 -12.60
C THR A 6 10.24 -10.49 -11.50
N ARG A 7 9.43 -9.78 -10.72
CA ARG A 7 9.83 -8.95 -9.57
C ARG A 7 8.72 -8.98 -8.52
N PRO A 8 9.05 -8.84 -7.23
CA PRO A 8 8.03 -8.81 -6.19
C PRO A 8 7.03 -7.66 -6.37
N ILE A 9 5.77 -7.89 -6.03
CA ILE A 9 4.74 -6.85 -5.95
C ILE A 9 4.50 -6.50 -4.49
N ALA A 10 4.44 -5.20 -4.17
CA ALA A 10 4.01 -4.71 -2.86
C ALA A 10 2.59 -4.16 -2.97
N PHE A 11 1.67 -4.71 -2.19
CA PHE A 11 0.37 -4.12 -1.93
C PHE A 11 0.48 -3.25 -0.68
N VAL A 12 -0.02 -2.03 -0.78
CA VAL A 12 0.07 -1.03 0.29
C VAL A 12 -1.33 -0.58 0.65
N ASP A 13 -1.57 -0.47 1.94
CA ASP A 13 -2.78 0.13 2.50
C ASP A 13 -2.40 1.25 3.47
N LEU A 14 -3.17 2.33 3.47
CA LEU A 14 -2.88 3.54 4.22
C LEU A 14 -4.09 3.97 5.03
N GLU A 15 -3.89 4.15 6.34
CA GLU A 15 -4.85 4.85 7.19
C GLU A 15 -4.39 6.29 7.39
N THR A 16 -5.30 7.23 7.24
CA THR A 16 -5.00 8.67 7.21
C THR A 16 -5.88 9.44 8.18
N THR A 17 -5.45 10.64 8.58
CA THR A 17 -6.27 11.50 9.45
C THR A 17 -7.55 12.02 8.76
N GLY A 18 -7.61 11.93 7.43
CA GLY A 18 -8.69 12.42 6.60
C GLY A 18 -8.37 12.25 5.11
N ILE A 19 -9.30 12.64 4.24
CA ILE A 19 -9.21 12.38 2.79
C ILE A 19 -8.49 13.47 1.99
N ASN A 20 -8.06 14.57 2.62
CA ASN A 20 -7.42 15.68 1.92
C ASN A 20 -5.93 15.41 1.70
N ILE A 21 -5.56 15.16 0.45
CA ILE A 21 -4.19 14.80 0.04
C ILE A 21 -3.14 15.85 0.48
N SER A 22 -3.48 17.13 0.48
CA SER A 22 -2.51 18.21 0.78
C SER A 22 -2.41 18.53 2.28
N ALA A 23 -3.42 18.19 3.08
CA ALA A 23 -3.52 18.62 4.47
C ALA A 23 -3.44 17.48 5.48
N ASP A 24 -3.97 16.31 5.13
CA ASP A 24 -4.01 15.15 6.02
C ASP A 24 -2.69 14.38 6.05
N ARG A 25 -2.47 13.65 7.14
CA ARG A 25 -1.26 12.86 7.37
C ARG A 25 -1.57 11.38 7.36
N ILE A 26 -0.59 10.59 6.92
CA ILE A 26 -0.61 9.14 7.08
C ILE A 26 -0.40 8.80 8.57
N VAL A 27 -1.22 7.91 9.09
CA VAL A 27 -1.19 7.42 10.48
C VAL A 27 -0.61 6.01 10.53
N GLU A 28 -1.02 5.15 9.59
CA GLU A 28 -0.57 3.76 9.50
C GLU A 28 -0.25 3.40 8.05
N ILE A 29 0.73 2.50 7.87
CA ILE A 29 1.08 1.89 6.59
C ILE A 29 1.17 0.39 6.78
N ALA A 30 0.38 -0.37 6.01
CA ALA A 30 0.51 -1.81 5.90
C ALA A 30 1.08 -2.20 4.54
N ILE A 31 2.01 -3.17 4.51
CA ILE A 31 2.68 -3.61 3.28
C ILE A 31 2.67 -5.14 3.21
N VAL A 32 2.12 -5.69 2.13
CA VAL A 32 2.19 -7.12 1.81
C VAL A 32 2.99 -7.33 0.52
N LYS A 33 4.06 -8.12 0.61
CA LYS A 33 4.87 -8.50 -0.54
C LYS A 33 4.45 -9.87 -1.08
N ILE A 34 4.25 -9.96 -2.39
CA ILE A 34 4.05 -11.21 -3.13
C ILE A 34 5.26 -11.48 -4.04
N LEU A 35 5.71 -12.74 -4.07
CA LEU A 35 6.83 -13.24 -4.88
C LEU A 35 6.34 -14.06 -6.07
#